data_AF-A0A849N3B8-F1
#
_entry.id   AF-A0A849N3B8-F1
#
_cell.length_a   1.000
_cell.length_b   1.000
_cell.length_c   1.000
_cell.angle_alpha   90.00
_cell.angle_beta   90.00
_cell.angle_gamma   90.00
#
_symmetry.space_group_name_H-M   'P 1'
#
loop_
_entity.id
_entity.type
_entity.pdbx_description
1 polymer ?
#
loop_
_entity_poly.entity_id
_entity_poly.type
_entity_poly.pdbx_seq_one_letter_code
_entity_poly.pdbx_strand_id
1 'polypeptide(L)' 'MAAKLAPLDGGAIKTSRASLIGGIAVAIGVFILWLALTGDLGLRGFGTAILGGVVSGLIGLWIWRADL' A
#
# COMPACT_ATOMS: atom_id res chain seq x y z
N MET A 1 -35.70 -11.40 2.00
CA MET A 1 -35.29 -10.94 0.66
C MET A 1 -33.94 -10.26 0.81
N ALA A 2 -32.84 -10.90 0.39
CA ALA A 2 -31.54 -10.26 0.40
C ALA A 2 -31.51 -9.19 -0.71
N ALA A 3 -31.39 -7.92 -0.34
CA ALA A 3 -31.18 -6.84 -1.30
C ALA A 3 -29.84 -7.09 -2.00
N LYS A 4 -29.91 -7.44 -3.28
CA LYS A 4 -28.72 -7.63 -4.12
C LYS A 4 -28.13 -6.23 -4.33
N LEU A 5 -27.04 -5.90 -3.64
CA LEU A 5 -26.32 -4.65 -3.82
C LEU A 5 -25.93 -4.55 -5.30
N ALA A 6 -26.57 -3.62 -6.02
CA ALA A 6 -26.19 -3.32 -7.39
C ALA A 6 -24.78 -2.71 -7.34
N PRO A 7 -23.79 -3.27 -8.06
CA PRO A 7 -22.47 -2.66 -8.10
C PRO A 7 -22.61 -1.26 -8.71
N LEU A 8 -22.19 -0.24 -7.96
CA LEU A 8 -22.32 1.18 -8.32
C LEU A 8 -21.57 1.54 -9.61
N ASP A 9 -20.69 0.64 -10.09
CA ASP A 9 -19.70 0.95 -11.11
C ASP A 9 -19.94 0.24 -12.46
N GLY A 10 -21.18 -0.18 -12.73
CA GLY A 10 -21.59 -0.66 -14.06
C GLY A 10 -20.85 -1.91 -14.56
N GLY A 11 -20.22 -2.68 -13.66
CA GLY A 11 -19.52 -3.93 -14.00
C GLY A 11 -18.19 -3.75 -14.73
N ALA A 12 -17.60 -2.55 -14.74
CA ALA A 12 -16.45 -2.23 -15.59
C ALA A 12 -15.26 -1.54 -14.90
N ILE A 13 -15.17 -1.49 -13.56
CA ILE A 13 -13.89 -1.08 -12.95
C ILE A 13 -12.87 -2.17 -13.23
N LYS A 14 -11.89 -1.84 -14.09
CA LYS A 14 -10.62 -2.57 -14.19
C LYS A 14 -9.86 -2.33 -12.89
N THR A 15 -10.28 -3.03 -11.83
CA THR A 15 -9.77 -2.92 -10.45
C THR A 15 -8.24 -3.00 -10.40
N SER A 16 -7.66 -3.77 -11.32
CA SER A 16 -6.22 -3.93 -11.53
C SER A 16 -5.38 -2.63 -11.59
N ARG A 17 -5.87 -1.51 -12.17
CA ARG A 17 -5.07 -0.27 -12.25
C ARG A 17 -5.28 0.66 -11.05
N ALA A 18 -6.50 0.76 -10.55
CA ALA A 18 -6.81 1.59 -9.40
C ALA A 18 -6.13 1.04 -8.13
N SER A 19 -6.17 -0.28 -7.94
CA SER A 19 -5.54 -0.93 -6.80
C SER A 19 -4.01 -0.82 -6.82
N LEU A 20 -3.38 -0.80 -8.01
CA LEU A 20 -1.93 -0.58 -8.13
C LEU A 20 -1.52 0.82 -7.67
N ILE A 21 -2.27 1.85 -8.06
CA ILE A 21 -1.99 3.24 -7.67
C ILE A 21 -2.19 3.40 -6.15
N GLY A 22 -3.25 2.81 -5.60
CA GLY A 22 -3.49 2.79 -4.15
C GLY A 22 -2.36 2.10 -3.39
N GLY A 23 -1.91 0.94 -3.86
CA GLY A 23 -0.79 0.20 -3.27
C GLY A 23 0.52 1.00 -3.27
N ILE A 24 0.83 1.70 -4.37
CA ILE A 24 2.02 2.57 -4.45
C ILE A 24 1.93 3.74 -3.46
N ALA A 25 0.78 4.41 -3.40
CA ALA A 25 0.57 5.53 -2.48
C ALA A 25 0.77 5.10 -1.02
N VAL A 26 0.21 3.95 -0.63
CA VAL A 26 0.39 3.41 0.72
C VAL A 26 1.83 2.97 0.97
N ALA A 27 2.50 2.32 0.01
CA ALA A 27 3.91 1.95 0.15
C ALA A 27 4.79 3.19 0.41
N ILE A 28 4.59 4.28 -0.34
CA ILE A 28 5.35 5.51 -0.12
C ILE A 28 5.07 6.08 1.28
N GLY A 29 3.80 6.14 1.70
CA GLY A 29 3.41 6.63 3.02
C GLY A 29 4.06 5.83 4.15
N VAL A 30 4.01 4.50 4.07
CA VAL A 30 4.63 3.62 5.07
C VAL A 30 6.15 3.77 5.06
N PHE A 31 6.78 3.93 3.91
CA PHE A 31 8.23 4.13 3.83
C PHE A 31 8.66 5.45 4.47
N ILE A 32 7.95 6.54 4.21
CA ILE A 32 8.23 7.84 4.84
C ILE A 32 8.04 7.75 6.36
N LEU A 33 6.96 7.12 6.82
CA LEU A 33 6.71 6.91 8.24
C LEU A 33 7.83 6.07 8.89
N TRP A 34 8.30 5.04 8.20
CA TRP A 34 9.43 4.22 8.65
C TRP A 34 10.71 5.03 8.81
N LEU A 35 11.05 5.88 7.82
CA LEU A 35 12.23 6.74 7.89
C LEU A 35 12.13 7.77 9.02
N ALA A 36 10.94 8.33 9.25
CA ALA A 36 10.70 9.24 10.37
C ALA A 36 10.94 8.53 11.71
N LEU A 37 10.32 7.37 11.92
CA LEU A 37 10.44 6.59 13.15
C LEU A 37 11.89 6.15 13.41
N THR A 38 12.56 5.60 12.40
CA THR A 38 13.97 5.19 12.53
C THR A 38 14.90 6.38 12.73
N GLY A 39 14.56 7.54 12.15
CA GLY A 39 15.24 8.81 12.37
C GLY A 39 15.17 9.30 13.82
N ASP A 40 14.01 9.15 14.46
CA ASP A 40 13.77 9.51 15.87
C ASP A 40 14.44 8.53 16.85
N LEU A 41 14.53 7.25 16.47
CA LEU A 41 15.21 6.20 17.24
C LEU A 41 16.74 6.24 17.11
N GLY A 42 17.29 7.16 16.32
CA GLY A 42 18.73 7.25 16.03
C GLY A 42 19.25 6.13 15.12
N LEU A 43 18.38 5.31 14.55
CA LEU A 43 18.70 4.21 13.65
C LEU A 43 18.80 4.70 12.19
N ARG A 44 19.76 5.59 11.94
CA ARG A 44 20.01 6.16 10.60
C ARG A 44 21.05 5.32 9.87
N GLY A 45 20.70 4.75 8.73
CA GLY A 45 21.65 3.96 7.93
C GLY A 45 21.04 3.30 6.70
N PHE A 46 21.90 2.80 5.83
CA PHE A 46 21.48 2.12 4.60
C PHE A 46 20.67 0.86 4.88
N GLY A 47 21.01 0.12 5.94
CA GLY A 47 20.27 -1.07 6.36
C GLY A 47 18.82 -0.77 6.77
N THR A 48 18.58 0.32 7.50
CA THR A 48 17.21 0.73 7.87
C THR A 48 16.41 1.20 6.67
N ALA A 49 17.04 1.84 5.68
CA ALA A 49 16.38 2.21 4.43
C ALA A 49 15.99 0.98 3.60
N ILE A 50 16.85 -0.03 3.49
CA ILE A 50 16.52 -1.29 2.80
C ILE A 50 15.34 -1.98 3.48
N LEU A 51 15.39 -2.15 4.81
CA LEU A 51 14.32 -2.79 5.56
C LEU A 51 12.99 -2.05 5.39
N GLY A 52 13.01 -0.72 5.46
CA GLY A 52 11.84 0.10 5.22
C GLY A 52 11.28 -0.11 3.81
N GLY A 53 12.15 -0.15 2.80
CA GLY A 53 11.74 -0.37 1.40
C GLY A 53 11.15 -1.76 1.16
N VAL A 54 11.69 -2.79 1.82
CA VAL A 54 11.13 -4.15 1.76
C VAL A 54 9.76 -4.19 2.42
N VAL A 55 9.64 -3.68 3.65
CA VAL A 55 8.37 -3.68 4.40
C VAL A 55 7.29 -2.90 3.64
N SER A 56 7.59 -1.69 3.18
CA SER A 56 6.64 -0.86 2.46
C SER A 56 6.26 -1.45 1.10
N GLY A 57 7.22 -2.03 0.38
CA GLY A 57 6.98 -2.72 -0.89
C GLY A 57 6.07 -3.94 -0.73
N LEU A 58 6.28 -4.74 0.33
CA LEU A 58 5.41 -5.88 0.63
C LEU A 58 3.97 -5.44 0.94
N ILE A 59 3.79 -4.32 1.65
CA ILE A 59 2.47 -3.76 1.94
C ILE A 59 1.78 -3.30 0.66
N GLY A 60 2.48 -2.53 -0.19
CA GLY A 60 1.93 -2.09 -1.47
C GLY A 60 1.57 -3.25 -2.41
N LEU A 61 2.42 -4.29 -2.43
CA LEU A 61 2.18 -5.51 -3.19
C LEU A 61 0.96 -6.27 -2.65
N TRP A 62 0.80 -6.34 -1.34
CA TRP A 62 -0.35 -6.99 -0.71
C TRP A 62 -1.65 -6.27 -1.03
N ILE A 63 -1.67 -4.94 -1.00
CA ILE A 63 -2.85 -4.13 -1.38
C ILE A 63 -3.24 -4.42 -2.83
N TRP A 64 -2.26 -4.38 -3.74
CA TRP A 64 -2.51 -4.71 -5.14
C TRP A 64 -3.03 -6.14 -5.32
N ARG A 65 -2.47 -7.11 -4.57
CA ARG A 65 -2.89 -8.51 -4.64
C ARG A 65 -4.28 -8.75 -4.04
N ALA A 66 -4.63 -8.00 -3.00
CA ALA A 66 -5.91 -8.05 -2.33
C ALA A 66 -7.02 -7.35 -3.13
N ASP A 67 -6.66 -6.55 -4.14
CA ASP A 67 -7.58 -5.80 -5.00
C ASP A 67 -8.62 -5.03 -4.17
N LEU A 68 -8.17 -4.46 -3.04
CA LEU A 68 -8.90 -3.51 -2.20
C LEU A 68 -9.20 -2.24 -3.00
#